data_AF-A0A968ZUS0-F1
#
_entry.id   AF-A0A968ZUS0-F1
#
_cell.length_a   1.000
_cell.length_b   1.000
_cell.length_c   1.000
_cell.angle_alpha   90.00
_cell.angle_beta   90.00
_cell.angle_gamma   90.00
#
_symmetry.space_group_name_H-M   'P 1'
#
loop_
_entity.id
_entity.type
_entity.pdbx_description
1 polymer ?
#
loop_
_entity_poly.entity_id
_entity_poly.type
_entity_poly.pdbx_seq_one_letter_code
_entity_poly.pdbx_strand_id
1 'polypeptide(L)'
;MAQDLYAPYKPKSKAIARLTLIPTNLALPAQQALDACTRSHGDIDEFVMHRLGYGSREQMYGVLYAEQIDALALAFDQKDRGKIFLNGDQTGNGKGRFGAANIIDAKCQGYIPVFVTQKPNLYKSMLEDLSDIGFADIQPFFTNNNERIALSSGRVLRTGNAASQDEEMRAIAQQGDLGGYDAIFTTYNQLQSVNRKDTPRREFLRAIAEQCVFIFDESHEAGGSVNKQDEWSTSGAMNRADFVRWLVDNSASAIFMSATATKDPAVMDLYARGTDAVHAVSSMAKLENTLKAGGIPLQQMMAAQFGFAGNMLRRERSMENISFQAKVVGVDHEIADRISSIMRAIDKFDRASV
;
A
#
# COMPACT_ATOMS: atom_id res chain seq x y z
N MET A 1 -18.43 0.62 -30.73
CA MET A 1 -17.98 1.95 -30.29
C MET A 1 -16.91 1.72 -29.24
N ALA A 2 -15.68 2.18 -29.49
CA ALA A 2 -14.62 2.09 -28.48
C ALA A 2 -15.03 3.00 -27.32
N GLN A 3 -15.37 2.40 -26.18
CA GLN A 3 -15.63 3.13 -24.96
C GLN A 3 -14.28 3.71 -24.52
N ASP A 4 -14.18 5.01 -24.29
CA ASP A 4 -12.97 5.60 -23.73
C ASP A 4 -12.70 4.90 -22.39
N LEU A 5 -11.59 4.16 -22.31
CA LEU A 5 -11.22 3.35 -21.15
C LEU A 5 -10.93 4.22 -19.91
N TYR A 6 -10.67 5.51 -20.14
CA TYR A 6 -10.33 6.50 -19.13
C TYR A 6 -11.12 7.79 -19.34
N ALA A 7 -11.40 8.48 -18.25
CA ALA A 7 -11.97 9.83 -18.21
C ALA A 7 -11.04 10.77 -17.42
N PRO A 8 -11.08 12.10 -17.66
CA PRO A 8 -10.40 13.06 -16.82
C PRO A 8 -10.89 12.97 -15.37
N TYR A 9 -9.95 12.88 -14.43
CA TYR A 9 -10.28 12.93 -13.01
C TYR A 9 -10.68 14.37 -12.63
N LYS A 10 -11.77 14.50 -11.89
CA LYS A 10 -12.28 15.78 -11.40
C LYS A 10 -12.06 15.83 -9.89
N PRO A 11 -10.98 16.47 -9.41
CA PRO A 11 -10.75 16.54 -7.98
C PRO A 11 -11.82 17.39 -7.29
N LYS A 12 -12.10 17.08 -6.03
CA LYS A 12 -13.00 17.86 -5.18
C LYS A 12 -12.24 18.90 -4.36
N SER A 13 -11.01 18.58 -3.98
CA SER A 13 -10.03 19.53 -3.46
C SER A 13 -9.80 20.69 -4.42
N LYS A 14 -9.60 21.89 -3.87
CA LYS A 14 -9.30 23.12 -4.63
C LYS A 14 -7.80 23.38 -4.81
N ALA A 15 -6.95 22.45 -4.35
CA ALA A 15 -5.51 22.55 -4.58
C ALA A 15 -5.16 22.47 -6.07
N ILE A 16 -3.87 22.64 -6.38
CA ILE A 16 -3.38 22.47 -7.75
C ILE A 16 -3.59 21.00 -8.15
N ALA A 17 -4.23 20.76 -9.29
CA ALA A 17 -4.44 19.43 -9.85
C ALA A 17 -3.32 19.04 -10.81
N ARG A 18 -2.98 17.75 -10.89
CA ARG A 18 -1.99 17.20 -11.84
C ARG A 18 -2.61 16.64 -13.14
N LEU A 19 -3.89 16.93 -13.40
CA LEU A 19 -4.62 16.51 -14.60
C LEU A 19 -4.53 14.99 -14.84
N THR A 20 -4.78 14.22 -13.79
CA THR A 20 -4.79 12.76 -13.87
C THR A 20 -6.03 12.21 -14.58
N LEU A 21 -5.92 10.97 -15.05
CA LEU A 21 -7.00 10.19 -15.64
C LEU A 21 -7.48 9.14 -14.64
N ILE A 22 -8.75 8.75 -14.72
CA ILE A 22 -9.36 7.69 -13.92
C ILE A 22 -10.05 6.69 -14.87
N PRO A 23 -9.99 5.36 -14.62
CA PRO A 23 -10.77 4.42 -15.40
C PRO A 23 -12.24 4.81 -15.43
N THR A 24 -12.88 4.73 -16.61
CA THR A 24 -14.25 5.24 -16.79
C THR A 24 -15.26 4.57 -15.84
N ASN A 25 -15.06 3.29 -15.53
CA ASN A 25 -15.88 2.56 -14.56
C ASN A 25 -15.68 3.01 -13.10
N LEU A 26 -14.60 3.74 -12.78
CA LEU A 26 -14.29 4.28 -11.45
C LEU A 26 -14.59 5.78 -11.33
N ALA A 27 -14.84 6.49 -12.43
CA ALA A 27 -15.11 7.93 -12.42
C ALA A 27 -16.33 8.29 -11.55
N LEU A 28 -17.49 7.68 -11.80
CA LEU A 28 -18.70 7.90 -10.99
C LEU A 28 -18.54 7.41 -9.55
N PRO A 29 -18.04 6.17 -9.29
CA PRO A 29 -17.76 5.72 -7.93
C PRO A 29 -16.93 6.69 -7.10
N ALA A 30 -15.83 7.20 -7.66
CA ALA A 30 -14.95 8.14 -6.97
C ALA A 30 -15.67 9.45 -6.61
N GLN A 31 -16.47 10.01 -7.52
CA GLN A 31 -17.24 11.23 -7.23
C GLN A 31 -18.27 11.00 -6.13
N GLN A 32 -18.99 9.87 -6.15
CA GLN A 32 -19.97 9.56 -5.12
C GLN A 32 -19.34 9.34 -3.74
N ALA A 33 -18.18 8.68 -3.69
CA ALA A 33 -17.43 8.53 -2.45
C ALA A 33 -16.96 9.89 -1.89
N LEU A 34 -16.42 10.77 -2.75
CA LEU A 34 -16.03 12.12 -2.34
C LEU A 34 -17.22 12.96 -1.90
N ASP A 35 -18.37 12.85 -2.56
CA ASP A 35 -19.62 13.47 -2.14
C ASP A 35 -20.07 12.96 -0.76
N ALA A 36 -20.00 11.66 -0.52
CA ALA A 36 -20.34 11.07 0.78
C ALA A 36 -19.39 11.52 1.89
N CYS A 37 -18.08 11.60 1.60
CA CYS A 37 -17.07 12.14 2.52
C CYS A 37 -17.35 13.62 2.82
N THR A 38 -17.65 14.44 1.80
CA THR A 38 -18.02 15.86 1.96
C THR A 38 -19.27 16.03 2.83
N ARG A 39 -20.28 15.16 2.65
CA ARG A 39 -21.49 15.19 3.49
C ARG A 39 -21.20 14.85 4.95
N SER A 40 -20.21 14.01 5.20
CA SER A 40 -19.87 13.54 6.55
C SER A 40 -18.95 14.51 7.29
N HIS A 41 -18.00 15.14 6.58
CA HIS A 41 -16.91 15.92 7.17
C HIS A 41 -16.91 17.40 6.79
N GLY A 42 -17.75 17.82 5.84
CA GLY A 42 -17.77 19.18 5.32
C GLY A 42 -16.75 19.41 4.20
N ASP A 43 -16.04 20.54 4.23
CA ASP A 43 -15.01 20.86 3.23
C ASP A 43 -13.84 19.88 3.37
N ILE A 44 -13.56 19.11 2.30
CA ILE A 44 -12.53 18.08 2.27
C ILE A 44 -11.13 18.65 2.53
N ASP A 45 -10.85 19.87 2.07
CA ASP A 45 -9.54 20.47 2.24
C ASP A 45 -9.31 20.86 3.71
N GLU A 46 -10.33 21.44 4.36
CA GLU A 46 -10.28 21.73 5.79
C GLU A 46 -10.17 20.45 6.62
N PHE A 47 -10.93 19.41 6.25
CA PHE A 47 -10.88 18.11 6.93
C PHE A 47 -9.47 17.52 6.91
N VAL A 48 -8.83 17.41 5.74
CA VAL A 48 -7.48 16.86 5.61
C VAL A 48 -6.44 17.77 6.26
N MET A 49 -6.58 19.09 6.12
CA MET A 49 -5.68 20.06 6.74
C MET A 49 -5.65 19.91 8.27
N HIS A 50 -6.82 19.86 8.91
CA HIS A 50 -6.94 19.68 10.35
C HIS A 50 -6.40 18.33 10.82
N ARG A 51 -6.70 17.25 10.07
CA ARG A 51 -6.24 15.90 10.37
C ARG A 51 -4.71 15.78 10.37
N LEU A 52 -4.05 16.49 9.46
CA LEU A 52 -2.60 16.54 9.35
C LEU A 52 -1.96 17.61 10.24
N GLY A 53 -2.74 18.49 10.86
CA GLY A 53 -2.23 19.54 11.75
C GLY A 53 -1.56 20.73 11.03
N TYR A 54 -1.89 20.97 9.76
CA TYR A 54 -1.43 22.19 9.08
C TYR A 54 -2.15 23.43 9.61
N GLY A 55 -1.46 24.57 9.63
CA GLY A 55 -2.04 25.83 10.12
C GLY A 55 -2.95 26.55 9.14
N SER A 56 -2.90 26.19 7.85
CA SER A 56 -3.70 26.78 6.78
C SER A 56 -3.78 25.89 5.55
N ARG A 57 -4.79 26.12 4.70
CA ARG A 57 -4.94 25.42 3.42
C ARG A 57 -3.78 25.72 2.49
N GLU A 58 -3.28 26.94 2.50
CA GLU A 58 -2.16 27.38 1.68
C GLU A 58 -0.89 26.58 1.99
N GLN A 59 -0.64 26.28 3.27
CA GLN A 59 0.48 25.43 3.68
C GLN A 59 0.32 24.01 3.13
N MET A 60 -0.87 23.41 3.27
CA MET A 60 -1.16 22.07 2.76
C MET A 60 -1.07 22.01 1.23
N TYR A 61 -1.67 22.97 0.53
CA TYR A 61 -1.65 23.05 -0.94
C TYR A 61 -0.25 23.29 -1.51
N GLY A 62 0.66 23.87 -0.72
CA GLY A 62 2.07 24.02 -1.10
C GLY A 62 2.82 22.69 -1.23
N VAL A 63 2.32 21.63 -0.59
CA VAL A 63 3.01 20.33 -0.49
C VAL A 63 2.20 19.14 -1.04
N LEU A 64 0.87 19.26 -1.13
CA LEU A 64 -0.03 18.21 -1.63
C LEU A 64 -0.87 18.70 -2.82
N TYR A 65 -1.01 17.83 -3.83
CA TYR A 65 -1.91 18.06 -4.96
C TYR A 65 -3.35 17.70 -4.62
N ALA A 66 -4.29 18.25 -5.40
CA ALA A 66 -5.72 18.03 -5.22
C ALA A 66 -6.08 16.53 -5.20
N GLU A 67 -5.48 15.75 -6.10
CA GLU A 67 -5.64 14.31 -6.14
C GLU A 67 -5.17 13.62 -4.84
N GLN A 68 -4.08 14.07 -4.23
CA GLN A 68 -3.58 13.48 -3.00
C GLN A 68 -4.51 13.80 -1.84
N ILE A 69 -5.00 15.04 -1.76
CA ILE A 69 -5.92 15.49 -0.72
C ILE A 69 -7.24 14.71 -0.81
N ASP A 70 -7.81 14.53 -2.00
CA ASP A 70 -9.03 13.72 -2.18
C ASP A 70 -8.83 12.27 -1.72
N ALA A 71 -7.67 11.67 -2.04
CA ALA A 71 -7.37 10.31 -1.60
C ALA A 71 -7.16 10.22 -0.08
N LEU A 72 -6.54 11.24 0.53
CA LEU A 72 -6.35 11.31 1.98
C LEU A 72 -7.69 11.46 2.70
N ALA A 73 -8.60 12.29 2.17
CA ALA A 73 -9.92 12.47 2.75
C ALA A 73 -10.72 11.17 2.80
N LEU A 74 -10.67 10.37 1.71
CA LEU A 74 -11.29 9.05 1.70
C LEU A 74 -10.56 8.08 2.64
N ALA A 75 -9.22 8.07 2.64
CA ALA A 75 -8.44 7.21 3.53
C ALA A 75 -8.75 7.48 5.02
N PHE A 76 -8.84 8.75 5.41
CA PHE A 76 -9.15 9.16 6.78
C PHE A 76 -10.58 8.80 7.17
N ASP A 77 -11.56 9.04 6.28
CA ASP A 77 -12.95 8.64 6.48
C ASP A 77 -13.09 7.11 6.66
N GLN A 78 -12.37 6.31 5.87
CA GLN A 78 -12.39 4.86 6.02
C GLN A 78 -11.69 4.40 7.29
N LYS A 79 -10.55 5.00 7.64
CA LYS A 79 -9.83 4.70 8.89
C LYS A 79 -10.73 4.94 10.11
N ASP A 80 -11.47 6.04 10.14
CA ASP A 80 -12.36 6.37 11.27
C ASP A 80 -13.53 5.38 11.39
N ARG A 81 -13.82 4.61 10.34
CA ARG A 81 -14.80 3.51 10.33
C ARG A 81 -14.17 2.14 10.58
N GLY A 82 -12.88 2.07 10.92
CA GLY A 82 -12.13 0.81 11.06
C GLY A 82 -11.97 0.04 9.75
N LYS A 83 -12.10 0.73 8.61
CA LYS A 83 -12.01 0.14 7.27
C LYS A 83 -10.65 0.39 6.64
N ILE A 84 -10.32 -0.38 5.61
CA ILE A 84 -9.08 -0.20 4.85
C ILE A 84 -9.26 0.87 3.76
N PHE A 85 -8.13 1.37 3.25
CA PHE A 85 -8.10 2.13 2.00
C PHE A 85 -7.00 1.65 1.06
N LEU A 86 -7.32 1.47 -0.22
CA LEU A 86 -6.40 1.10 -1.29
C LEU A 86 -6.15 2.28 -2.22
N ASN A 87 -4.94 2.83 -2.16
CA ASN A 87 -4.43 3.74 -3.18
C ASN A 87 -3.79 2.93 -4.33
N GLY A 88 -4.57 2.76 -5.39
CA GLY A 88 -4.20 2.11 -6.63
C GLY A 88 -3.52 3.01 -7.66
N ASP A 89 -3.15 4.24 -7.31
CA ASP A 89 -2.59 5.19 -8.27
C ASP A 89 -1.32 4.66 -8.96
N GLN A 90 -1.17 4.98 -10.24
CA GLN A 90 0.03 4.66 -11.00
C GLN A 90 1.29 5.27 -10.37
N THR A 91 2.42 4.59 -10.53
CA THR A 91 3.72 5.12 -10.13
C THR A 91 3.95 6.51 -10.72
N GLY A 92 4.46 7.43 -9.90
CA GLY A 92 4.64 8.84 -10.27
C GLY A 92 3.48 9.76 -9.88
N ASN A 93 2.34 9.25 -9.40
CA ASN A 93 1.23 10.08 -8.91
C ASN A 93 1.34 10.51 -7.44
N GLY A 94 2.50 10.29 -6.81
CA GLY A 94 2.80 10.82 -5.48
C GLY A 94 2.29 9.95 -4.32
N LYS A 95 2.34 8.62 -4.48
CA LYS A 95 2.03 7.67 -3.38
C LYS A 95 2.95 7.83 -2.16
N GLY A 96 4.20 8.24 -2.36
CA GLY A 96 5.14 8.55 -1.27
C GLY A 96 4.57 9.56 -0.28
N ARG A 97 4.28 10.78 -0.74
CA ARG A 97 3.60 11.81 0.07
C ARG A 97 2.24 11.39 0.62
N PHE A 98 1.47 10.57 -0.11
CA PHE A 98 0.21 10.00 0.41
C PHE A 98 0.47 9.06 1.61
N GLY A 99 1.46 8.17 1.52
CA GLY A 99 1.86 7.29 2.62
C GLY A 99 2.40 8.07 3.81
N ALA A 100 3.25 9.07 3.55
CA ALA A 100 3.77 9.99 4.57
C ALA A 100 2.64 10.71 5.32
N ALA A 101 1.65 11.25 4.59
CA ALA A 101 0.50 11.90 5.20
C ALA A 101 -0.35 10.93 6.05
N ASN A 102 -0.50 9.66 5.65
CA ASN A 102 -1.19 8.66 6.50
C ASN A 102 -0.39 8.29 7.76
N ILE A 103 0.94 8.32 7.71
CA ILE A 103 1.79 8.18 8.92
C ILE A 103 1.51 9.34 9.89
N ILE A 104 1.48 10.57 9.38
CA ILE A 104 1.20 11.76 10.20
C ILE A 104 -0.22 11.73 10.76
N ASP A 105 -1.20 11.39 9.94
CA ASP A 105 -2.60 11.25 10.37
C ASP A 105 -2.72 10.26 11.53
N ALA A 106 -2.21 9.03 11.36
CA ALA A 106 -2.23 8.02 12.40
C ALA A 106 -1.62 8.51 13.72
N LYS A 107 -0.43 9.15 13.66
CA LYS A 107 0.21 9.76 14.83
C LYS A 107 -0.66 10.85 15.46
N CYS A 108 -1.16 11.80 14.68
CA CYS A 108 -2.00 12.91 15.16
C CYS A 108 -3.30 12.42 15.80
N GLN A 109 -3.81 11.27 15.35
CA GLN A 109 -5.00 10.64 15.90
C GLN A 109 -4.70 9.67 17.07
N GLY A 110 -3.46 9.61 17.56
CA GLY A 110 -3.07 8.80 18.72
C GLY A 110 -2.89 7.30 18.44
N TYR A 111 -2.77 6.91 17.17
CA TYR A 111 -2.42 5.54 16.77
C TYR A 111 -0.91 5.38 16.58
N ILE A 112 -0.46 4.13 16.52
CA ILE A 112 0.92 3.77 16.18
C ILE A 112 1.01 3.58 14.66
N PRO A 113 1.64 4.49 13.89
CA PRO A 113 1.85 4.26 12.47
C PRO A 113 2.93 3.20 12.24
N VAL A 114 2.60 2.17 11.46
CA VAL A 114 3.55 1.13 11.04
C VAL A 114 3.73 1.15 9.53
N PHE A 115 4.86 1.66 9.07
CA PHE A 115 5.23 1.65 7.66
C PHE A 115 5.89 0.33 7.27
N VAL A 116 5.33 -0.34 6.26
CA VAL A 116 5.82 -1.62 5.74
C VAL A 116 6.22 -1.44 4.28
N THR A 117 7.46 -1.78 3.93
CA THR A 117 7.95 -1.69 2.54
C THR A 117 8.81 -2.90 2.15
N GLN A 118 9.27 -2.95 0.90
CA GLN A 118 10.04 -4.09 0.40
C GLN A 118 11.44 -4.19 1.00
N LYS A 119 12.13 -3.05 1.16
CA LYS A 119 13.56 -3.02 1.48
C LYS A 119 13.93 -1.83 2.38
N PRO A 120 14.94 -1.95 3.25
CA PRO A 120 15.32 -0.88 4.18
C PRO A 120 15.78 0.41 3.49
N ASN A 121 16.32 0.34 2.27
CA ASN A 121 16.71 1.53 1.53
C ASN A 121 15.52 2.44 1.16
N LEU A 122 14.29 1.92 1.15
CA LEU A 122 13.07 2.68 0.90
C LEU A 122 12.62 3.50 2.13
N TYR A 123 13.18 3.22 3.32
CA TYR A 123 12.95 4.05 4.52
C TYR A 123 13.43 5.49 4.31
N LYS A 124 14.56 5.66 3.61
CA LYS A 124 15.06 6.97 3.23
C LYS A 124 14.01 7.73 2.43
N SER A 125 13.46 7.11 1.39
CA SER A 125 12.47 7.74 0.52
C SER A 125 11.24 8.19 1.30
N MET A 126 10.71 7.35 2.18
CA MET A 126 9.55 7.70 3.00
C MET A 126 9.85 8.84 4.00
N LEU A 127 11.04 8.88 4.59
CA LEU A 127 11.47 9.98 5.45
C LEU A 127 11.66 11.30 4.67
N GLU A 128 12.09 11.21 3.42
CA GLU A 128 12.18 12.36 2.53
C GLU A 128 10.78 12.84 2.11
N ASP A 129 9.85 11.93 1.82
CA ASP A 129 8.44 12.27 1.58
C ASP A 129 7.81 12.95 2.81
N LEU A 130 8.08 12.47 4.03
CA LEU A 130 7.67 13.12 5.28
C LEU A 130 8.25 14.54 5.41
N SER A 131 9.53 14.72 5.08
CA SER A 131 10.16 16.05 5.07
C SER A 131 9.55 16.96 4.00
N ASP A 132 9.26 16.43 2.82
CA ASP A 132 8.65 17.14 1.69
C ASP A 132 7.24 17.68 2.02
N ILE A 133 6.51 16.97 2.88
CA ILE A 133 5.21 17.42 3.41
C ILE A 133 5.32 18.22 4.71
N GLY A 134 6.54 18.59 5.13
CA GLY A 134 6.77 19.49 6.26
C GLY A 134 6.98 18.83 7.62
N PHE A 135 7.15 17.51 7.69
CA PHE A 135 7.31 16.73 8.92
C PHE A 135 8.69 16.05 9.01
N ALA A 136 9.77 16.85 8.98
CA ALA A 136 11.14 16.34 8.97
C ALA A 136 11.61 15.72 10.32
N ASP A 137 10.95 16.07 11.42
CA ASP A 137 11.38 15.71 12.78
C ASP A 137 10.94 14.32 13.24
N ILE A 138 10.19 13.59 12.41
CA ILE A 138 9.74 12.22 12.70
C ILE A 138 10.93 11.31 13.04
N GLN A 139 10.86 10.66 14.20
CA GLN A 139 11.81 9.67 14.70
C GLN A 139 11.24 8.25 14.55
N PRO A 140 11.59 7.52 13.48
CA PRO A 140 11.14 6.15 13.32
C PRO A 140 11.95 5.18 14.19
N PHE A 141 11.27 4.18 14.74
CA PHE A 141 11.88 2.95 15.19
C PHE A 141 11.98 1.97 14.02
N PHE A 142 13.19 1.64 13.59
CA PHE A 142 13.40 0.61 12.56
C PHE A 142 13.59 -0.75 13.21
N THR A 143 12.82 -1.75 12.79
CA THR A 143 12.90 -3.12 13.36
C THR A 143 14.11 -3.93 12.83
N ASN A 144 14.86 -3.37 11.88
CA ASN A 144 16.03 -3.98 11.26
C ASN A 144 17.27 -3.88 12.17
N ASN A 145 18.23 -4.77 11.94
CA ASN A 145 19.46 -4.85 12.72
C ASN A 145 20.64 -4.30 11.90
N ASN A 146 21.52 -3.53 12.54
CA ASN A 146 22.76 -3.00 11.96
C ASN A 146 22.59 -2.19 10.65
N GLU A 147 21.44 -1.56 10.45
CA GLU A 147 21.17 -0.72 9.30
C GLU A 147 21.77 0.68 9.48
N ARG A 148 22.11 1.29 8.34
CA ARG A 148 22.57 2.68 8.27
C ARG A 148 21.79 3.40 7.17
N ILE A 149 20.92 4.31 7.57
CA ILE A 149 20.06 5.08 6.67
C ILE A 149 20.60 6.51 6.59
N ALA A 150 21.18 6.88 5.45
CA ALA A 150 21.71 8.23 5.22
C ALA A 150 20.71 9.06 4.41
N LEU A 151 20.19 10.12 5.01
CA LEU A 151 19.24 11.05 4.39
C LEU A 151 19.96 12.11 3.56
N SER A 152 19.26 12.72 2.60
CA SER A 152 19.85 13.79 1.77
C SER A 152 20.14 15.07 2.57
N SER A 153 19.52 15.24 3.74
CA SER A 153 19.85 16.32 4.69
C SER A 153 21.21 16.16 5.39
N GLY A 154 21.87 15.02 5.23
CA GLY A 154 23.08 14.66 5.96
C GLY A 154 22.83 13.95 7.29
N ARG A 155 21.58 13.90 7.77
CA ARG A 155 21.19 13.09 8.95
C ARG A 155 21.41 11.61 8.65
N VAL A 156 22.08 10.90 9.56
CA VAL A 156 22.33 9.46 9.46
C VAL A 156 21.65 8.76 10.64
N LEU A 157 20.66 7.92 10.33
CA LEU A 157 20.00 7.07 11.30
C LEU A 157 20.64 5.69 11.29
N ARG A 158 20.70 5.06 12.47
CA ARG A 158 21.34 3.75 12.65
C ARG A 158 20.48 2.87 13.52
N THR A 159 20.57 1.57 13.28
CA THR A 159 19.93 0.58 14.14
C THR A 159 20.92 -0.22 14.95
N GLY A 160 20.48 -0.69 16.10
CA GLY A 160 21.28 -1.54 16.98
C GLY A 160 21.49 -2.94 16.42
N ASN A 161 22.26 -3.75 17.16
CA ASN A 161 22.38 -5.18 16.87
C ASN A 161 21.09 -5.92 17.26
N ALA A 162 21.03 -7.21 16.95
CA ALA A 162 19.84 -8.03 17.20
C ALA A 162 19.40 -8.03 18.67
N ALA A 163 20.32 -8.13 19.63
CA ALA A 163 19.98 -8.17 21.05
C ALA A 163 19.36 -6.84 21.51
N SER A 164 19.98 -5.71 21.17
CA SER A 164 19.44 -4.38 21.52
C SER A 164 18.08 -4.12 20.86
N GLN A 165 17.89 -4.58 19.63
CA GLN A 165 16.62 -4.41 18.92
C GLN A 165 15.49 -5.26 19.51
N ASP A 166 15.83 -6.48 19.95
CA ASP A 166 14.86 -7.37 20.60
C ASP A 166 14.47 -6.84 21.99
N GLU A 167 15.42 -6.24 22.71
CA GLU A 167 15.15 -5.57 23.99
C GLU A 167 14.24 -4.35 23.80
N GLU A 168 14.54 -3.48 22.82
CA GLU A 168 13.74 -2.30 22.54
C GLU A 168 12.29 -2.66 22.13
N MET A 169 12.12 -3.65 21.23
CA MET A 169 10.79 -4.14 20.85
C MET A 169 10.01 -4.69 22.04
N ARG A 170 10.67 -5.42 22.95
CA ARG A 170 10.02 -5.93 24.17
C ARG A 170 9.62 -4.78 25.09
N ALA A 171 10.47 -3.77 25.25
CA ALA A 171 10.17 -2.60 26.06
C ALA A 171 8.95 -1.83 25.52
N ILE A 172 8.93 -1.53 24.21
CA ILE A 172 7.80 -0.87 23.54
C ILE A 172 6.51 -1.69 23.72
N ALA A 173 6.55 -3.00 23.45
CA ALA A 173 5.37 -3.86 23.60
C ALA A 173 4.86 -3.94 25.04
N GLN A 174 5.73 -3.89 26.04
CA GLN A 174 5.34 -3.91 27.46
C GLN A 174 4.81 -2.57 27.93
N GLN A 175 5.35 -1.46 27.42
CA GLN A 175 4.91 -0.11 27.77
C GLN A 175 3.58 0.24 27.10
N GLY A 176 3.29 -0.32 25.91
CA GLY A 176 2.10 0.02 25.14
C GLY A 176 2.15 1.42 24.52
N ASP A 177 3.36 1.99 24.41
CA ASP A 177 3.67 3.30 23.84
C ASP A 177 5.03 3.22 23.10
N LEU A 178 5.21 4.07 22.08
CA LEU A 178 6.43 4.16 21.30
C LEU A 178 7.57 4.89 22.01
N GLY A 179 7.34 5.50 23.18
CA GLY A 179 8.34 6.23 23.92
C GLY A 179 8.88 7.42 23.11
N GLY A 180 10.16 7.38 22.78
CA GLY A 180 10.81 8.44 21.99
C GLY A 180 10.58 8.38 20.49
N TYR A 181 9.82 7.39 20.00
CA TYR A 181 9.58 7.18 18.58
C TYR A 181 8.19 7.66 18.14
N ASP A 182 8.10 8.02 16.87
CA ASP A 182 6.88 8.54 16.24
C ASP A 182 6.20 7.52 15.31
N ALA A 183 6.94 6.52 14.86
CA ALA A 183 6.49 5.52 13.90
C ALA A 183 7.36 4.25 13.94
N ILE A 184 6.82 3.14 13.48
CA ILE A 184 7.58 1.88 13.29
C ILE A 184 7.80 1.66 11.80
N PHE A 185 9.02 1.34 11.41
CA PHE A 185 9.41 1.04 10.03
C PHE A 185 9.92 -0.40 9.96
N THR A 186 9.32 -1.18 9.07
CA THR A 186 9.63 -2.61 8.91
C THR A 186 9.55 -3.03 7.43
N THR A 187 10.05 -4.23 7.13
CA THR A 187 9.98 -4.80 5.78
C THR A 187 9.11 -6.05 5.70
N TYR A 188 8.55 -6.34 4.52
CA TYR A 188 7.85 -7.60 4.26
C TYR A 188 8.68 -8.84 4.59
N ASN A 189 10.01 -8.78 4.40
CA ASN A 189 10.89 -9.89 4.75
C ASN A 189 10.92 -10.16 6.26
N GLN A 190 10.77 -9.14 7.11
CA GLN A 190 10.70 -9.31 8.56
C GLN A 190 9.35 -9.84 9.05
N LEU A 191 8.33 -9.82 8.18
CA LEU A 191 7.02 -10.44 8.43
C LEU A 191 7.01 -11.94 8.11
N GLN A 192 8.09 -12.50 7.57
CA GLN A 192 8.25 -13.92 7.29
C GLN A 192 8.54 -14.72 8.58
N SER A 193 7.96 -15.92 8.70
CA SER A 193 8.36 -16.86 9.75
C SER A 193 9.69 -17.53 9.41
N VAL A 194 10.50 -17.81 10.43
CA VAL A 194 11.81 -18.47 10.28
C VAL A 194 11.71 -19.86 10.91
N ASN A 195 12.07 -20.90 10.16
CA ASN A 195 11.94 -22.30 10.60
C ASN A 195 10.54 -22.63 11.16
N ARG A 196 9.48 -22.07 10.54
CA ARG A 196 8.07 -22.19 10.95
C ARG A 196 7.77 -21.69 12.38
N LYS A 197 8.61 -20.81 12.92
CA LYS A 197 8.39 -20.14 14.20
C LYS A 197 8.22 -18.64 14.00
N ASP A 198 7.45 -18.03 14.90
CA ASP A 198 7.38 -16.58 14.97
C ASP A 198 8.76 -16.03 15.37
N THR A 199 9.07 -14.85 14.83
CA THR A 199 10.29 -14.11 15.17
C THR A 199 9.94 -13.07 16.24
N PRO A 200 10.93 -12.54 16.99
CA PRO A 200 10.69 -11.45 17.93
C PRO A 200 9.99 -10.23 17.30
N ARG A 201 10.25 -9.96 16.01
CA ARG A 201 9.56 -8.90 15.25
C ARG A 201 8.07 -9.20 15.05
N ARG A 202 7.72 -10.46 14.80
CA ARG A 202 6.31 -10.87 14.63
C ARG A 202 5.58 -10.83 15.96
N GLU A 203 6.20 -11.35 17.03
CA GLU A 203 5.66 -11.27 18.39
C GLU A 203 5.43 -9.81 18.81
N PHE A 204 6.41 -8.94 18.55
CA PHE A 204 6.30 -7.49 18.76
C PHE A 204 5.09 -6.89 18.04
N LEU A 205 4.99 -7.10 16.72
CA LEU A 205 3.88 -6.55 15.93
C LEU A 205 2.52 -7.12 16.35
N ARG A 206 2.45 -8.38 16.80
CA ARG A 206 1.21 -8.94 17.38
C ARG A 206 0.81 -8.22 18.65
N ALA A 207 1.77 -7.93 19.53
CA ALA A 207 1.50 -7.34 20.83
C ALA A 207 0.90 -5.93 20.75
N ILE A 208 1.24 -5.17 19.69
CA ILE A 208 0.80 -3.78 19.51
C ILE A 208 -0.27 -3.61 18.41
N ALA A 209 -0.68 -4.70 17.74
CA ALA A 209 -1.46 -4.63 16.50
C ALA A 209 -2.72 -3.78 16.63
N GLU A 210 -3.47 -3.92 17.72
CA GLU A 210 -4.77 -3.25 17.94
C GLU A 210 -4.65 -1.71 17.93
N GLN A 211 -3.50 -1.17 18.31
CA GLN A 211 -3.22 0.27 18.33
C GLN A 211 -2.61 0.77 17.02
N CYS A 212 -2.27 -0.13 16.10
CA CYS A 212 -1.54 0.20 14.90
C CYS A 212 -2.47 0.62 13.76
N VAL A 213 -2.02 1.61 13.00
CA VAL A 213 -2.45 1.83 11.61
C VAL A 213 -1.32 1.37 10.72
N PHE A 214 -1.55 0.34 9.90
CA PHE A 214 -0.53 -0.17 8.99
C PHE A 214 -0.56 0.58 7.65
N ILE A 215 0.60 1.02 7.18
CA ILE A 215 0.79 1.67 5.88
C ILE A 215 1.68 0.76 5.03
N PHE A 216 1.05 -0.01 4.16
CA PHE A 216 1.68 -1.00 3.29
C PHE A 216 2.06 -0.38 1.94
N ASP A 217 3.33 -0.07 1.77
CA ASP A 217 3.94 0.30 0.50
C ASP A 217 4.19 -0.94 -0.36
N GLU A 218 4.05 -0.80 -1.68
CA GLU A 218 4.11 -1.90 -2.65
C GLU A 218 3.35 -3.16 -2.18
N SER A 219 2.10 -2.95 -1.72
CA SER A 219 1.29 -3.95 -1.01
C SER A 219 1.00 -5.23 -1.79
N HIS A 220 1.28 -5.29 -3.09
CA HIS A 220 1.23 -6.54 -3.85
C HIS A 220 2.20 -7.60 -3.31
N GLU A 221 3.30 -7.20 -2.66
CA GLU A 221 4.23 -8.13 -2.01
C GLU A 221 3.64 -8.88 -0.81
N ALA A 222 2.56 -8.37 -0.22
CA ALA A 222 1.85 -9.02 0.88
C ALA A 222 1.10 -10.29 0.46
N GLY A 223 0.85 -10.47 -0.85
CA GLY A 223 0.01 -11.54 -1.39
C GLY A 223 0.50 -12.97 -1.15
N GLY A 224 1.81 -13.15 -1.09
CA GLY A 224 2.43 -14.48 -1.19
C GLY A 224 2.43 -15.01 -2.63
N SER A 225 3.34 -15.91 -2.96
CA SER A 225 3.42 -16.51 -4.30
C SER A 225 2.41 -17.65 -4.41
N VAL A 226 1.51 -17.56 -5.39
CA VAL A 226 0.44 -18.53 -5.65
C VAL A 226 1.05 -19.79 -6.26
N ASN A 227 1.51 -20.71 -5.42
CA ASN A 227 1.74 -22.10 -5.83
C ASN A 227 1.62 -23.10 -4.70
N LYS A 228 1.01 -22.72 -3.57
CA LYS A 228 0.51 -23.69 -2.61
C LYS A 228 -0.83 -23.24 -2.10
N GLN A 229 -1.79 -24.09 -2.37
CA GLN A 229 -2.94 -24.37 -1.53
C GLN A 229 -2.41 -24.83 -0.16
N ASP A 230 -1.67 -23.98 0.53
CA ASP A 230 -1.40 -24.20 1.94
C ASP A 230 -2.75 -23.86 2.59
N GLU A 231 -3.53 -24.90 2.85
CA GLU A 231 -4.52 -24.88 3.93
C GLU A 231 -3.96 -24.01 5.05
N TRP A 232 -4.79 -23.13 5.63
CA TRP A 232 -4.46 -22.40 6.85
C TRP A 232 -3.65 -23.34 7.74
N SER A 233 -2.35 -23.08 7.91
CA SER A 233 -1.50 -24.03 8.58
C SER A 233 -1.99 -24.12 10.02
N THR A 234 -2.74 -25.18 10.33
CA THR A 234 -3.22 -25.47 11.68
C THR A 234 -2.08 -25.96 12.58
N SER A 235 -0.88 -26.13 12.03
CA SER A 235 0.34 -26.53 12.73
C SER A 235 1.58 -25.76 12.24
N GLY A 236 1.86 -24.62 12.89
CA GLY A 236 3.06 -23.81 12.66
C GLY A 236 2.79 -22.31 12.69
N ALA A 237 3.86 -21.49 12.68
CA ALA A 237 3.70 -20.04 12.54
C ALA A 237 3.22 -19.68 11.13
N MET A 238 2.24 -18.76 11.06
CA MET A 238 1.68 -18.21 9.80
C MET A 238 2.79 -17.87 8.80
N ASN A 239 2.56 -18.12 7.50
CA ASN A 239 3.45 -17.58 6.48
C ASN A 239 3.34 -16.03 6.43
N ARG A 240 4.13 -15.35 5.58
CA ARG A 240 4.08 -13.88 5.47
C ARG A 240 2.68 -13.38 5.11
N ALA A 241 2.04 -14.03 4.15
CA ALA A 241 0.77 -13.59 3.58
C ALA A 241 -0.39 -13.74 4.59
N ASP A 242 -0.41 -14.84 5.33
CA ASP A 242 -1.36 -15.08 6.42
C ASP A 242 -1.11 -14.12 7.59
N PHE A 243 0.15 -13.83 7.90
CA PHE A 243 0.49 -12.91 8.98
C PHE A 243 0.08 -11.47 8.64
N VAL A 244 0.28 -11.01 7.40
CA VAL A 244 -0.21 -9.69 6.98
C VAL A 244 -1.74 -9.61 7.06
N ARG A 245 -2.46 -10.65 6.63
CA ARG A 245 -3.92 -10.71 6.77
C ARG A 245 -4.35 -10.65 8.23
N TRP A 246 -3.67 -11.40 9.10
CA TRP A 246 -3.91 -11.34 10.54
C TRP A 246 -3.66 -9.94 11.12
N LEU A 247 -2.58 -9.26 10.71
CA LEU A 247 -2.31 -7.89 11.14
C LEU A 247 -3.43 -6.94 10.73
N VAL A 248 -3.91 -7.03 9.48
CA VAL A 248 -5.01 -6.19 8.98
C VAL A 248 -6.29 -6.44 9.80
N ASP A 249 -6.63 -7.70 10.05
CA ASP A 249 -7.83 -8.08 10.81
C ASP A 249 -7.76 -7.67 12.31
N ASN A 250 -6.56 -7.48 12.87
CA ASN A 250 -6.32 -7.19 14.29
C ASN A 250 -5.69 -5.80 14.50
N SER A 251 -5.82 -4.90 13.53
CA SER A 251 -5.32 -3.53 13.60
C SER A 251 -6.44 -2.50 13.65
N ALA A 252 -6.12 -1.27 14.05
CA ALA A 252 -7.09 -0.18 14.02
C ALA A 252 -7.54 0.13 12.58
N SER A 253 -6.62 0.06 11.61
CA SER A 253 -6.88 0.18 10.18
C SER A 253 -5.64 -0.17 9.36
N ALA A 254 -5.81 -0.36 8.05
CA ALA A 254 -4.73 -0.55 7.10
C ALA A 254 -4.92 0.30 5.83
N ILE A 255 -3.82 0.90 5.39
CA ILE A 255 -3.70 1.66 4.14
C ILE A 255 -2.76 0.92 3.20
N PHE A 256 -3.22 0.68 1.98
CA PHE A 256 -2.47 -0.06 0.97
C PHE A 256 -2.09 0.86 -0.19
N MET A 257 -0.85 0.77 -0.66
CA MET A 257 -0.34 1.50 -1.81
C MET A 257 0.21 0.50 -2.82
N SER A 258 -0.46 0.35 -3.96
CA SER A 258 0.02 -0.54 -5.02
C SER A 258 -0.64 -0.23 -6.37
N ALA A 259 0.17 0.10 -7.37
CA ALA A 259 -0.32 0.39 -8.72
C ALA A 259 -0.91 -0.85 -9.43
N THR A 260 -0.57 -2.04 -8.93
CA THR A 260 -0.91 -3.34 -9.53
C THR A 260 -1.93 -4.12 -8.73
N ALA A 261 -2.43 -3.57 -7.61
CA ALA A 261 -3.34 -4.25 -6.70
C ALA A 261 -4.55 -4.88 -7.38
N THR A 262 -5.16 -4.20 -8.37
CA THR A 262 -6.37 -4.72 -9.04
C THR A 262 -6.14 -5.70 -10.17
N LYS A 263 -4.89 -6.07 -10.45
CA LYS A 263 -4.54 -6.97 -11.56
C LYS A 263 -4.38 -8.42 -11.13
N ASP A 264 -4.20 -8.67 -9.84
CA ASP A 264 -3.99 -10.00 -9.30
C ASP A 264 -5.13 -10.39 -8.35
N PRO A 265 -6.00 -11.33 -8.76
CA PRO A 265 -7.06 -11.86 -7.90
C PRO A 265 -6.58 -12.46 -6.59
N ALA A 266 -5.32 -12.93 -6.51
CA ALA A 266 -4.80 -13.57 -5.31
C ALA A 266 -4.54 -12.60 -4.14
N VAL A 267 -4.46 -11.30 -4.42
CA VAL A 267 -4.32 -10.26 -3.40
C VAL A 267 -5.63 -9.53 -3.13
N MET A 268 -6.69 -9.85 -3.86
CA MET A 268 -7.98 -9.19 -3.69
C MET A 268 -8.65 -9.50 -2.37
N ASP A 269 -8.41 -10.68 -1.80
CA ASP A 269 -8.94 -11.00 -0.49
C ASP A 269 -8.31 -10.15 0.62
N LEU A 270 -7.03 -9.80 0.47
CA LEU A 270 -6.36 -8.88 1.38
C LEU A 270 -7.02 -7.50 1.35
N TYR A 271 -7.30 -6.96 0.16
CA TYR A 271 -7.92 -5.64 0.02
C TYR A 271 -9.42 -5.62 0.32
N ALA A 272 -10.10 -6.77 0.26
CA ALA A 272 -11.49 -6.86 0.66
C ALA A 272 -11.67 -6.88 2.19
N ARG A 273 -10.64 -7.25 2.96
CA ARG A 273 -10.71 -7.26 4.44
C ARG A 273 -11.02 -5.86 4.97
N GLY A 274 -11.88 -5.80 5.99
CA GLY A 274 -12.32 -4.53 6.56
C GLY A 274 -13.15 -3.66 5.59
N THR A 275 -13.67 -4.21 4.50
CA THR A 275 -14.61 -3.52 3.60
C THR A 275 -15.96 -4.23 3.57
N ASP A 276 -17.00 -3.54 3.11
CA ASP A 276 -18.32 -4.16 2.95
C ASP A 276 -18.34 -5.24 1.85
N ALA A 277 -17.28 -5.33 1.03
CA ALA A 277 -17.15 -6.37 0.00
C ALA A 277 -17.05 -7.78 0.61
N VAL A 278 -16.64 -7.93 1.88
CA VAL A 278 -16.67 -9.22 2.59
C VAL A 278 -18.10 -9.78 2.62
N HIS A 279 -19.11 -8.91 2.72
CA HIS A 279 -20.52 -9.32 2.71
C HIS A 279 -21.06 -9.63 1.32
N ALA A 280 -20.38 -9.15 0.26
CA ALA A 280 -20.75 -9.44 -1.11
C ALA A 280 -20.29 -10.83 -1.58
N VAL A 281 -19.44 -11.51 -0.80
CA VAL A 281 -18.91 -12.84 -1.13
C VAL A 281 -19.22 -13.87 -0.06
N SER A 282 -19.61 -15.06 -0.49
CA SER A 282 -19.97 -16.15 0.43
C SER A 282 -18.77 -16.73 1.19
N SER A 283 -17.54 -16.48 0.71
CA SER A 283 -16.31 -16.90 1.37
C SER A 283 -15.11 -16.12 0.83
N MET A 284 -14.34 -15.50 1.72
CA MET A 284 -13.06 -14.85 1.40
C MET A 284 -12.04 -15.83 0.83
N ALA A 285 -12.03 -17.08 1.32
CA ALA A 285 -11.13 -18.13 0.80
C ALA A 285 -11.48 -18.57 -0.64
N LYS A 286 -12.72 -18.33 -1.08
CA LYS A 286 -13.16 -18.64 -2.45
C LYS A 286 -13.12 -17.43 -3.37
N LEU A 287 -12.92 -16.22 -2.83
CA LEU A 287 -12.96 -14.97 -3.57
C LEU A 287 -12.00 -14.98 -4.77
N GLU A 288 -10.76 -15.42 -4.57
CA GLU A 288 -9.78 -15.55 -5.65
C GLU A 288 -10.30 -16.44 -6.79
N ASN A 289 -10.80 -17.64 -6.46
CA ASN A 289 -11.33 -18.57 -7.47
C ASN A 289 -12.57 -18.01 -8.17
N THR A 290 -13.43 -17.32 -7.44
CA THR A 290 -14.61 -16.64 -7.99
C THR A 290 -14.21 -15.52 -8.95
N LEU A 291 -13.22 -14.69 -8.58
CA LEU A 291 -12.68 -13.63 -9.44
C LEU A 291 -11.94 -14.17 -10.66
N LYS A 292 -11.23 -15.29 -10.53
CA LYS A 292 -10.60 -16.00 -11.65
C LYS A 292 -11.66 -16.54 -12.62
N ALA A 293 -12.71 -17.18 -12.10
CA ALA A 293 -13.80 -17.72 -12.92
C ALA A 293 -14.64 -16.62 -13.60
N GLY A 294 -14.90 -15.51 -12.89
CA GLY A 294 -15.64 -14.36 -13.42
C GLY A 294 -14.83 -13.45 -14.34
N GLY A 295 -13.50 -13.63 -14.40
CA GLY A 295 -12.60 -12.88 -15.26
C GLY A 295 -12.57 -11.37 -14.99
N ILE A 296 -12.09 -10.63 -16.00
CA ILE A 296 -11.93 -9.16 -15.95
C ILE A 296 -13.25 -8.43 -15.59
N PRO A 297 -14.43 -8.80 -16.13
CA PRO A 297 -15.67 -8.10 -15.80
C PRO A 297 -15.99 -8.10 -14.29
N LEU A 298 -15.86 -9.26 -13.63
CA LEU A 298 -16.14 -9.35 -12.20
C LEU A 298 -15.10 -8.59 -11.36
N GLN A 299 -13.84 -8.62 -11.77
CA GLN A 299 -12.77 -7.82 -11.13
C GLN A 299 -13.04 -6.31 -11.26
N GLN A 300 -13.52 -5.85 -12.42
CA GLN A 300 -13.90 -4.45 -12.63
C GLN A 300 -15.12 -4.04 -11.81
N MET A 301 -16.11 -4.93 -11.66
CA MET A 301 -17.26 -4.70 -10.78
C MET A 301 -16.84 -4.58 -9.32
N MET A 302 -15.94 -5.46 -8.85
CA MET A 302 -15.42 -5.41 -7.49
C MET A 302 -14.62 -4.12 -7.23
N ALA A 303 -13.75 -3.73 -8.16
CA ALA A 303 -13.03 -2.46 -8.07
C ALA A 303 -13.99 -1.25 -8.03
N ALA A 304 -15.07 -1.27 -8.81
CA ALA A 304 -16.09 -0.23 -8.76
C ALA A 304 -16.83 -0.19 -7.42
N GLN A 305 -17.12 -1.35 -6.80
CA GLN A 305 -17.71 -1.42 -5.46
C GLN A 305 -16.79 -0.82 -4.41
N PHE A 306 -15.48 -1.12 -4.45
CA PHE A 306 -14.51 -0.44 -3.59
C PHE A 306 -14.47 1.08 -3.81
N GLY A 307 -14.59 1.51 -5.06
CA GLY A 307 -14.71 2.93 -5.40
C GLY A 307 -15.97 3.57 -4.78
N PHE A 308 -17.13 2.92 -4.89
CA PHE A 308 -18.39 3.44 -4.35
C PHE A 308 -18.39 3.51 -2.83
N ALA A 309 -17.79 2.50 -2.18
CA ALA A 309 -17.63 2.45 -0.74
C ALA A 309 -16.59 3.46 -0.20
N GLY A 310 -15.79 4.06 -1.08
CA GLY A 310 -14.70 4.95 -0.71
C GLY A 310 -13.44 4.23 -0.23
N ASN A 311 -13.36 2.90 -0.37
CA ASN A 311 -12.20 2.09 0.03
C ASN A 311 -11.09 2.08 -1.01
N MET A 312 -11.28 2.68 -2.19
CA MET A 312 -10.27 2.67 -3.24
C MET A 312 -10.32 3.91 -4.13
N LEU A 313 -9.14 4.41 -4.49
CA LEU A 313 -8.94 5.27 -5.67
C LEU A 313 -7.83 4.73 -6.55
N ARG A 314 -7.97 4.90 -7.86
CA ARG A 314 -6.94 4.54 -8.86
C ARG A 314 -6.94 5.53 -10.00
N ARG A 315 -5.84 6.26 -10.13
CA ARG A 315 -5.62 7.25 -11.17
C ARG A 315 -4.28 7.05 -11.87
N GLU A 316 -4.21 7.51 -13.10
CA GLU A 316 -3.05 7.43 -13.98
C GLU A 316 -2.65 8.82 -14.46
N ARG A 317 -1.38 9.01 -14.83
CA ARG A 317 -0.99 10.30 -15.44
C ARG A 317 -1.57 10.37 -16.85
N SER A 318 -2.05 11.55 -17.24
CA SER A 318 -2.26 11.80 -18.67
C SER A 318 -0.91 11.80 -19.39
N MET A 319 -0.84 11.06 -20.50
CA MET A 319 0.29 11.09 -21.44
C MET A 319 0.04 12.04 -22.60
N GLU A 320 -1.07 12.78 -22.58
CA GLU A 320 -1.41 13.77 -23.59
C GLU A 320 -0.29 14.82 -23.65
N ASN A 321 0.32 14.97 -24.83
CA ASN A 321 1.51 15.80 -25.12
C ASN A 321 2.88 15.22 -24.73
N ILE A 322 2.98 13.95 -24.33
CA ILE A 322 4.27 13.26 -24.17
C ILE A 322 4.58 12.45 -25.44
N SER A 323 5.57 12.90 -26.23
CA SER A 323 6.04 12.14 -27.39
C SER A 323 6.98 11.02 -26.95
N PHE A 324 6.54 9.77 -27.04
CA PHE A 324 7.43 8.61 -26.92
C PHE A 324 8.18 8.40 -28.23
N GLN A 325 9.46 8.75 -28.28
CA GLN A 325 10.37 8.23 -29.31
C GLN A 325 10.89 6.88 -28.83
N ALA A 326 10.11 5.82 -29.05
CA ALA A 326 10.59 4.46 -28.85
C ALA A 326 11.78 4.25 -29.81
N LYS A 327 13.01 4.25 -29.27
CA LYS A 327 14.15 3.72 -30.00
C LYS A 327 13.94 2.21 -30.11
N VAL A 328 13.43 1.77 -31.27
CA VAL A 328 13.45 0.37 -31.64
C VAL A 328 14.92 0.00 -31.78
N VAL A 329 15.47 -0.61 -30.75
CA VAL A 329 16.77 -1.28 -30.86
C VAL A 329 16.50 -2.49 -31.75
N GLY A 330 17.19 -2.58 -32.90
CA GLY A 330 17.06 -3.74 -33.78
C GLY A 330 17.36 -4.99 -32.97
N VAL A 331 16.37 -5.86 -32.83
CA VAL A 331 16.58 -7.17 -32.21
C VAL A 331 17.31 -8.00 -33.26
N ASP A 332 18.50 -8.49 -32.91
CA ASP A 332 19.19 -9.46 -33.75
C ASP A 332 18.37 -10.77 -33.69
N HIS A 333 17.54 -10.96 -34.72
CA HIS A 333 16.63 -12.09 -34.81
C HIS A 333 17.39 -13.42 -34.83
N GLU A 334 18.63 -13.47 -35.33
CA GLU A 334 19.43 -14.70 -35.29
C GLU A 334 19.82 -15.07 -33.86
N ILE A 335 20.16 -14.07 -33.03
CA ILE A 335 20.46 -14.29 -31.60
C ILE A 335 19.19 -14.74 -30.85
N ALA A 336 18.05 -14.11 -31.11
CA ALA A 336 16.78 -14.47 -30.49
C ALA A 336 16.32 -15.89 -30.87
N ASP A 337 16.50 -16.29 -32.12
CA ASP A 337 16.18 -17.63 -32.61
C ASP A 337 17.16 -18.69 -32.06
N ARG A 338 18.45 -18.36 -31.93
CA ARG A 338 19.43 -19.23 -31.25
C ARG A 338 19.07 -19.46 -29.78
N ILE A 339 18.73 -18.40 -29.05
CA ILE A 339 18.31 -18.54 -27.64
C ILE A 339 17.03 -19.38 -27.55
N SER A 340 16.06 -19.12 -28.42
CA SER A 340 14.78 -19.85 -28.46
C SER A 340 14.96 -21.34 -28.79
N SER A 341 15.88 -21.67 -29.71
CA SER A 341 16.19 -23.06 -30.08
C SER A 341 16.96 -23.80 -28.98
N ILE A 342 17.89 -23.15 -28.29
CA ILE A 342 18.58 -23.70 -27.11
C ILE A 342 17.57 -23.97 -25.99
N MET A 343 16.69 -23.01 -25.67
CA MET A 343 15.64 -23.19 -24.67
C MET A 343 14.70 -24.36 -25.02
N ARG A 344 14.32 -24.50 -26.31
CA ARG A 344 13.54 -25.64 -26.79
C ARG A 344 14.28 -26.98 -26.67
N ALA A 345 15.60 -26.98 -26.89
CA ALA A 345 16.41 -28.18 -26.73
C ALA A 345 16.53 -28.60 -25.25
N ILE A 346 16.67 -27.64 -24.34
CA ILE A 346 16.68 -27.87 -22.90
C ILE A 346 15.33 -28.42 -22.42
N ASP A 347 14.20 -27.81 -22.80
CA ASP A 347 12.85 -28.32 -22.45
C ASP A 347 12.60 -29.73 -23.01
N LYS A 348 13.06 -30.02 -24.23
CA LYS A 348 12.98 -31.39 -24.79
C LYS A 348 13.84 -32.39 -24.03
N PHE A 349 15.03 -32.00 -23.59
CA PHE A 349 15.91 -32.85 -22.80
C PHE A 349 15.32 -33.13 -21.40
N ASP A 350 14.75 -32.11 -20.77
CA ASP A 350 14.10 -32.22 -19.45
C ASP A 350 12.88 -33.15 -19.51
N ARG A 351 12.07 -33.06 -20.57
CA ARG A 351 10.92 -33.94 -20.80
C ARG A 351 11.29 -35.37 -21.20
N ALA A 352 12.48 -35.58 -21.76
CA ALA A 352 12.98 -36.92 -22.09
C ALA A 352 13.66 -37.62 -20.90
N SER A 353 13.86 -36.91 -19.78
CA SER A 353 14.49 -37.40 -18.56
C SER A 353 13.46 -37.84 -17.49
N VAL A 354 12.19 -38.01 -17.86
CA VAL A 354 11.10 -38.59 -17.05
C VAL A 354 10.75 -39.99 -17.55
#